data_AF-A0A7V9J5S9-F1
#
_entry.id   AF-A0A7V9J5S9-F1
#
_cell.length_a   1.000
_cell.length_b   1.000
_cell.length_c   1.000
_cell.angle_alpha   90.00
_cell.angle_beta   90.00
_cell.angle_gamma   90.00
#
_symmetry.space_group_name_H-M   'P 1'
#
loop_
_entity.id
_entity.type
_entity.pdbx_description
1 polymer ?
#
loop_
_entity_poly.entity_id
_entity_poly.type
_entity_poly.pdbx_seq_one_letter_code
_entity_poly.pdbx_strand_id
1 'polypeptide(L)'
;MISKDPVADNTDVYAFVAPDAPDTVTLIANYQGFQEPGGGPNYFEFGEDVLYEINVDNDGDAIPNVTYEFRFSTTTVDPNTFLYATGPIDSVDDEDWNRPQTYTVTKVANGSRTEVASGLRTAPSNVGPRSTPDYPSLAQGAIHPLDADGQVFAGQREEGFYVDIASIFDLGGLRPFNQAHAIPLPEEDGIDTFAGYNVQSIALQVPKSEVVSDDPVIGVWATASRFQTQVLQADGSGSMNSGPFVQVSRLGNPLVNEVVIPLGLKDAFNSLEPVNDAATLTGAAAPPYSTEGDIPLVQDPILGFYIEQLYGIETPPAPRDDLVSIFLTGIPGVNMPETVQPAEMLRLNTSVEPTPFDEQDRLGL
;
A
#
# COMPACT_ATOMS: atom_id res chain seq x y z
N MET A 1 4.86 -14.49 -9.04
CA MET A 1 3.68 -13.65 -9.27
C MET A 1 3.04 -13.28 -7.97
N ILE A 2 3.04 -11.98 -7.71
CA ILE A 2 2.50 -11.41 -6.47
C ILE A 2 1.03 -11.80 -6.23
N SER A 3 0.27 -12.02 -7.31
CA SER A 3 -1.13 -12.48 -7.25
C SER A 3 -1.35 -13.85 -6.57
N LYS A 4 -0.27 -14.60 -6.26
CA LYS A 4 -0.32 -15.88 -5.53
C LYS A 4 0.32 -15.78 -4.14
N ASP A 5 0.70 -14.57 -3.73
CA ASP A 5 1.33 -14.26 -2.45
C ASP A 5 0.57 -13.10 -1.76
N PRO A 6 -0.67 -13.33 -1.33
CA PRO A 6 -1.57 -12.26 -0.90
C PRO A 6 -1.07 -11.48 0.33
N VAL A 7 -0.27 -12.08 1.21
CA VAL A 7 0.24 -11.38 2.40
C VAL A 7 1.37 -10.40 2.09
N ALA A 8 2.00 -10.52 0.91
CA ALA A 8 3.02 -9.59 0.42
C ALA A 8 2.44 -8.61 -0.62
N ASP A 9 1.18 -8.79 -1.03
CA ASP A 9 0.52 -7.95 -2.04
C ASP A 9 0.15 -6.59 -1.45
N ASN A 10 0.85 -5.55 -1.87
CA ASN A 10 0.60 -4.18 -1.46
C ASN A 10 -0.62 -3.64 -2.24
N THR A 11 -1.65 -3.17 -1.53
CA THR A 11 -2.89 -2.69 -2.17
C THR A 11 -2.87 -1.18 -2.37
N ASP A 12 -2.41 -0.42 -1.36
CA ASP A 12 -2.49 1.04 -1.35
C ASP A 12 -1.38 1.67 -0.50
N VAL A 13 -1.02 2.91 -0.83
CA VAL A 13 -0.13 3.76 -0.03
C VAL A 13 -0.77 5.13 0.15
N TYR A 14 -0.69 5.66 1.37
CA TYR A 14 -1.19 6.98 1.72
C TYR A 14 -0.08 7.78 2.41
N ALA A 15 0.01 9.06 2.09
CA ALA A 15 0.90 10.01 2.75
C ALA A 15 0.19 11.35 2.89
N PHE A 16 0.03 11.85 4.11
CA PHE A 16 -0.65 13.11 4.37
C PHE A 16 -0.20 13.74 5.69
N VAL A 17 -0.43 15.05 5.82
CA VAL A 17 -0.36 15.75 7.11
C VAL A 17 -1.77 15.74 7.70
N ALA A 18 -1.94 15.29 8.94
CA ALA A 18 -3.25 15.21 9.57
C ALA A 18 -3.63 16.55 10.24
N PRO A 19 -4.88 17.04 10.15
CA PRO A 19 -5.31 18.28 10.80
C PRO A 19 -5.11 18.33 12.32
N ASP A 20 -5.20 17.18 12.99
CA ASP A 20 -5.01 17.01 14.43
C ASP A 20 -3.55 16.77 14.84
N ALA A 21 -2.64 16.58 13.87
CA ALA A 21 -1.21 16.41 14.10
C ALA A 21 -0.36 17.12 13.01
N PRO A 22 -0.49 18.46 12.86
CA PRO A 22 0.06 19.20 11.72
C PRO A 22 1.59 19.26 11.65
N ASP A 23 2.30 18.94 12.74
CA ASP A 23 3.77 18.87 12.81
C ASP A 23 4.33 17.50 12.42
N THR A 24 3.45 16.56 12.08
CA THR A 24 3.79 15.18 11.70
C THR A 24 3.40 14.88 10.25
N VAL A 25 3.92 13.76 9.73
CA VAL A 25 3.45 13.12 8.50
C VAL A 25 2.89 11.76 8.88
N THR A 26 1.69 11.45 8.40
CA THR A 26 1.07 10.13 8.49
C THR A 26 1.33 9.38 7.19
N LEU A 27 1.94 8.21 7.30
CA LEU A 27 2.27 7.28 6.22
C LEU A 27 1.51 5.98 6.47
N ILE A 28 0.83 5.45 5.46
CA ILE A 28 0.08 4.20 5.57
C ILE A 28 0.44 3.31 4.38
N ALA A 29 0.71 2.04 4.64
CA ALA A 29 0.82 1.00 3.63
C ALA A 29 -0.19 -0.11 3.92
N ASN A 30 -1.03 -0.41 2.94
CA ASN A 30 -2.02 -1.48 3.01
C ASN A 30 -1.54 -2.71 2.25
N TYR A 31 -1.83 -3.89 2.80
CA TYR A 31 -1.49 -5.18 2.22
C TYR A 31 -2.68 -6.14 2.32
N GLN A 32 -2.67 -7.18 1.49
CA GLN A 32 -3.63 -8.26 1.51
C GLN A 32 -5.08 -7.75 1.41
N GLY A 33 -5.53 -7.45 0.20
CA GLY A 33 -6.90 -6.97 -0.07
C GLY A 33 -8.02 -7.97 0.25
N PHE A 34 -9.27 -7.47 0.27
CA PHE A 34 -10.50 -8.28 0.32
C PHE A 34 -10.62 -9.25 1.51
N GLN A 35 -10.26 -8.78 2.71
CA GLN A 35 -10.32 -9.61 3.90
C GLN A 35 -11.73 -9.65 4.46
N GLU A 36 -12.39 -10.80 4.36
CA GLU A 36 -13.71 -11.02 4.95
C GLU A 36 -13.62 -11.07 6.49
N PRO A 37 -14.29 -10.19 7.25
CA PRO A 37 -14.19 -10.17 8.71
C PRO A 37 -14.60 -11.49 9.39
N GLY A 38 -15.51 -12.24 8.76
CA GLY A 38 -16.04 -13.52 9.26
C GLY A 38 -15.28 -14.78 8.81
N GLY A 39 -14.09 -14.64 8.20
CA GLY A 39 -13.37 -15.71 7.49
C GLY A 39 -12.82 -16.90 8.30
N GLY A 40 -13.27 -17.12 9.54
CA GLY A 40 -12.81 -18.20 10.41
C GLY A 40 -12.89 -19.59 9.73
N PRO A 41 -12.00 -20.55 10.08
CA PRO A 41 -11.00 -20.49 11.15
C PRO A 41 -9.69 -19.77 10.77
N ASN A 42 -9.59 -19.22 9.57
CA ASN A 42 -8.40 -18.52 9.11
C ASN A 42 -8.61 -17.01 9.26
N TYR A 43 -7.88 -16.41 10.18
CA TYR A 43 -7.85 -14.97 10.36
C TYR A 43 -6.68 -14.38 9.60
N PHE A 44 -6.85 -13.15 9.13
CA PHE A 44 -5.85 -12.46 8.32
C PHE A 44 -4.74 -11.91 9.23
N GLU A 45 -3.49 -12.15 8.84
CA GLU A 45 -2.28 -11.79 9.59
C GLU A 45 -1.22 -11.27 8.63
N PHE A 46 -0.32 -10.41 9.12
CA PHE A 46 0.89 -10.11 8.38
C PHE A 46 1.78 -11.35 8.28
N GLY A 47 2.51 -11.50 7.18
CA GLY A 47 3.43 -12.62 6.98
C GLY A 47 4.69 -12.47 7.83
N GLU A 48 5.04 -13.53 8.58
CA GLU A 48 6.25 -13.57 9.44
C GLU A 48 7.56 -13.63 8.63
N ASP A 49 7.46 -14.06 7.37
CA ASP A 49 8.55 -14.16 6.41
C ASP A 49 8.52 -13.06 5.33
N VAL A 50 7.78 -11.98 5.57
CA VAL A 50 7.81 -10.74 4.78
C VAL A 50 8.65 -9.69 5.52
N LEU A 51 9.41 -8.90 4.78
CA LEU A 51 9.90 -7.59 5.21
C LEU A 51 8.99 -6.55 4.57
N TYR A 52 8.23 -5.82 5.38
CA TYR A 52 7.38 -4.72 4.93
C TYR A 52 8.12 -3.41 5.14
N GLU A 53 8.06 -2.50 4.17
CA GLU A 53 8.82 -1.25 4.25
C GLU A 53 7.98 -0.08 3.75
N ILE A 54 8.06 1.05 4.45
CA ILE A 54 7.62 2.36 3.96
C ILE A 54 8.88 3.18 3.70
N ASN A 55 9.02 3.65 2.47
CA ASN A 55 10.20 4.33 1.97
C ASN A 55 9.89 5.81 1.71
N VAL A 56 10.86 6.67 2.03
CA VAL A 56 10.77 8.12 1.84
C VAL A 56 12.01 8.64 1.13
N ASP A 57 11.79 9.22 -0.05
CA ASP A 57 12.73 10.07 -0.80
C ASP A 57 12.45 11.53 -0.41
N ASN A 58 13.46 12.26 0.04
CA ASN A 58 13.35 13.66 0.46
C ASN A 58 14.37 14.59 -0.19
N ASP A 59 15.05 14.14 -1.26
CA ASP A 59 15.92 14.97 -2.10
C ASP A 59 15.63 14.85 -3.61
N GLY A 60 14.68 13.98 -3.98
CA GLY A 60 14.12 13.87 -5.32
C GLY A 60 14.92 13.00 -6.28
N ASP A 61 15.91 12.25 -5.79
CA ASP A 61 16.73 11.35 -6.60
C ASP A 61 16.12 9.95 -6.81
N ALA A 62 14.93 9.71 -6.24
CA ALA A 62 14.19 8.46 -6.28
C ALA A 62 14.88 7.27 -5.56
N ILE A 63 15.80 7.54 -4.64
CA ILE A 63 16.42 6.61 -3.71
C ILE A 63 15.94 6.96 -2.30
N PRO A 64 15.53 5.97 -1.47
CA PRO A 64 15.02 6.29 -0.14
C PRO A 64 16.15 6.82 0.76
N ASN A 65 15.94 8.01 1.33
CA ASN A 65 16.80 8.57 2.38
C ASN A 65 16.40 8.05 3.76
N VAL A 66 15.11 7.69 3.93
CA VAL A 66 14.54 7.11 5.14
C VAL A 66 13.66 5.93 4.78
N THR A 67 13.90 4.78 5.43
CA THR A 67 13.04 3.59 5.33
C THR A 67 12.61 3.16 6.72
N TYR A 68 11.32 2.86 6.89
CA TYR A 68 10.78 2.21 8.07
C TYR A 68 10.45 0.76 7.73
N GLU A 69 11.16 -0.17 8.37
CA GLU A 69 10.99 -1.61 8.22
C GLU A 69 10.11 -2.18 9.32
N PHE A 70 9.20 -3.08 8.95
CA PHE A 70 8.30 -3.78 9.86
C PHE A 70 8.45 -5.29 9.72
N ARG A 71 8.58 -5.97 10.87
CA ARG A 71 8.73 -7.42 10.95
C ARG A 71 7.75 -7.97 11.98
N PHE A 72 6.96 -8.95 11.57
CA PHE A 72 5.88 -9.52 12.37
C PHE A 72 6.24 -10.92 12.87
N SER A 73 5.66 -11.30 14.01
CA SER A 73 5.70 -12.67 14.54
C SER A 73 4.39 -13.02 15.22
N THR A 74 3.86 -14.20 14.92
CA THR A 74 2.61 -14.71 15.49
C THR A 74 2.93 -15.77 16.54
N THR A 75 2.22 -15.74 17.65
CA THR A 75 2.26 -16.81 18.66
C THR A 75 0.92 -17.52 18.74
N THR A 76 0.93 -18.84 18.92
CA THR A 76 -0.26 -19.61 19.32
C THR A 76 -0.17 -19.92 20.81
N VAL A 77 -1.09 -19.41 21.63
CA VAL A 77 -1.05 -19.51 23.09
C VAL A 77 -1.47 -20.90 23.58
N ASP A 78 -2.68 -21.34 23.19
CA ASP A 78 -3.19 -22.70 23.36
C ASP A 78 -3.32 -23.41 22.00
N PRO A 79 -2.39 -24.32 21.68
CA PRO A 79 -2.43 -25.09 20.44
C PRO A 79 -3.46 -26.24 20.46
N ASN A 80 -4.16 -26.47 21.58
CA ASN A 80 -5.11 -27.59 21.74
C ASN A 80 -6.56 -27.21 21.43
N THR A 81 -6.80 -25.99 20.95
CA THR A 81 -8.11 -25.50 20.54
C THR A 81 -8.07 -24.97 19.11
N PHE A 82 -9.24 -24.97 18.45
CA PHE A 82 -9.41 -24.33 17.14
C PHE A 82 -9.85 -22.86 17.25
N LEU A 83 -10.07 -22.38 18.47
CA LEU A 83 -10.60 -21.04 18.73
C LEU A 83 -9.51 -19.98 18.60
N TYR A 84 -9.85 -18.87 17.95
CA TYR A 84 -9.01 -17.66 17.91
C TYR A 84 -8.95 -16.92 19.25
N ALA A 85 -10.02 -17.05 20.04
CA ALA A 85 -10.10 -16.51 21.39
C ALA A 85 -10.72 -17.56 22.33
N THR A 86 -10.13 -17.77 23.49
CA THR A 86 -10.64 -18.69 24.54
C THR A 86 -11.68 -18.04 25.45
N GLY A 87 -11.83 -16.72 25.33
CA GLY A 87 -12.84 -15.87 25.95
C GLY A 87 -12.95 -14.54 25.19
N PRO A 88 -13.64 -13.53 25.75
CA PRO A 88 -13.61 -12.17 25.23
C PRO A 88 -12.20 -11.58 25.28
N ILE A 89 -11.81 -10.85 24.24
CA ILE A 89 -10.56 -10.09 24.16
C ILE A 89 -10.90 -8.64 24.51
N ASP A 90 -10.62 -8.23 25.74
CA ASP A 90 -10.93 -6.89 26.23
C ASP A 90 -9.79 -5.89 25.98
N SER A 91 -8.57 -6.38 25.69
CA SER A 91 -7.41 -5.56 25.34
C SER A 91 -6.42 -6.30 24.43
N VAL A 92 -5.43 -5.59 23.87
CA VAL A 92 -4.40 -6.18 22.99
C VAL A 92 -3.43 -7.13 23.71
N ASP A 93 -3.42 -7.13 25.04
CA ASP A 93 -2.60 -8.02 25.88
C ASP A 93 -3.44 -9.06 26.63
N ASP A 94 -4.71 -9.23 26.23
CA ASP A 94 -5.61 -10.19 26.86
C ASP A 94 -5.08 -11.63 26.72
N GLU A 95 -5.14 -12.40 27.81
CA GLU A 95 -4.71 -13.80 27.82
C GLU A 95 -5.64 -14.71 27.02
N ASP A 96 -6.89 -14.28 26.82
CA ASP A 96 -7.86 -15.01 26.02
C ASP A 96 -7.65 -14.84 24.51
N TRP A 97 -6.76 -13.94 24.07
CA TRP A 97 -6.35 -13.86 22.67
C TRP A 97 -5.40 -15.01 22.34
N ASN A 98 -5.90 -16.02 21.62
CA ASN A 98 -5.14 -17.26 21.37
C ASN A 98 -4.06 -17.11 20.30
N ARG A 99 -4.18 -16.10 19.44
CA ARG A 99 -3.29 -15.93 18.28
C ARG A 99 -2.75 -14.50 18.10
N PRO A 100 -2.07 -13.93 19.12
CA PRO A 100 -1.56 -12.58 19.03
C PRO A 100 -0.37 -12.48 18.07
N GLN A 101 -0.33 -11.38 17.34
CA GLN A 101 0.81 -11.00 16.52
C GLN A 101 1.52 -9.79 17.13
N THR A 102 2.84 -9.85 17.18
CA THR A 102 3.70 -8.72 17.56
C THR A 102 4.54 -8.26 16.39
N TYR A 103 5.07 -7.05 16.48
CA TYR A 103 5.97 -6.51 15.48
C TYR A 103 7.08 -5.63 16.05
N THR A 104 8.11 -5.44 15.22
CA THR A 104 9.17 -4.45 15.43
C THR A 104 9.09 -3.37 14.37
N VAL A 105 9.58 -2.18 14.71
CA VAL A 105 9.75 -1.05 13.81
C VAL A 105 11.24 -0.70 13.81
N THR A 106 11.85 -0.68 12.63
CA THR A 106 13.26 -0.32 12.46
C THR A 106 13.37 0.85 11.48
N LYS A 107 14.07 1.92 11.88
CA LYS A 107 14.40 3.04 10.99
C LYS A 107 15.75 2.81 10.35
N VAL A 108 15.83 2.92 9.02
CA VAL A 108 17.06 3.00 8.24
C VAL A 108 17.18 4.42 7.71
N ALA A 109 18.22 5.14 8.12
CA ALA A 109 18.51 6.50 7.67
C ALA A 109 19.98 6.83 7.87
N ASN A 110 20.57 7.65 7.00
CA ASN A 110 21.96 8.12 7.10
C ASN A 110 22.99 6.98 7.27
N GLY A 111 22.76 5.83 6.62
CA GLY A 111 23.60 4.63 6.72
C GLY A 111 23.52 3.91 8.08
N SER A 112 22.61 4.31 8.97
CA SER A 112 22.33 3.64 10.23
C SER A 112 21.02 2.87 10.15
N ARG A 113 20.97 1.71 10.81
CA ARG A 113 19.76 0.90 11.03
C ARG A 113 19.50 0.82 12.53
N THR A 114 18.39 1.36 12.98
CA THR A 114 18.05 1.53 14.41
C THR A 114 16.66 0.96 14.69
N GLU A 115 16.56 -0.02 15.59
CA GLU A 115 15.27 -0.46 16.11
C GLU A 115 14.68 0.66 16.96
N VAL A 116 13.51 1.18 16.55
CA VAL A 116 12.82 2.28 17.25
C VAL A 116 11.73 1.76 18.18
N ALA A 117 11.19 0.58 17.91
CA ALA A 117 10.27 -0.11 18.80
C ALA A 117 10.26 -1.62 18.53
N SER A 118 9.94 -2.41 19.56
CA SER A 118 9.78 -3.87 19.44
C SER A 118 8.74 -4.41 20.41
N GLY A 119 8.17 -5.57 20.06
CA GLY A 119 7.16 -6.25 20.87
C GLY A 119 5.77 -5.58 20.84
N LEU A 120 5.51 -4.72 19.84
CA LEU A 120 4.23 -4.01 19.71
C LEU A 120 3.13 -4.97 19.27
N ARG A 121 1.92 -4.86 19.82
CA ARG A 121 0.78 -5.71 19.47
C ARG A 121 0.04 -5.19 18.23
N THR A 122 -0.35 -6.08 17.32
CA THR A 122 -1.31 -5.72 16.27
C THR A 122 -2.72 -5.58 16.85
N ALA A 123 -3.64 -4.96 16.12
CA ALA A 123 -5.07 -5.08 16.44
C ALA A 123 -5.54 -6.52 16.15
N PRO A 124 -6.28 -7.16 17.09
CA PRO A 124 -6.95 -8.42 16.81
C PRO A 124 -7.92 -8.32 15.64
N SER A 125 -8.26 -9.46 15.03
CA SER A 125 -9.36 -9.53 14.07
C SER A 125 -10.69 -9.25 14.75
N ASN A 126 -11.58 -8.51 14.08
CA ASN A 126 -12.94 -8.31 14.58
C ASN A 126 -13.79 -9.56 14.32
N VAL A 127 -13.58 -10.60 15.13
CA VAL A 127 -14.22 -11.92 14.96
C VAL A 127 -15.73 -11.86 15.19
N GLY A 128 -16.17 -10.96 16.07
CA GLY A 128 -17.57 -10.74 16.37
C GLY A 128 -17.84 -10.60 17.88
N PRO A 129 -19.09 -10.31 18.27
CA PRO A 129 -19.42 -9.74 19.59
C PRO A 129 -19.16 -10.66 20.80
N ARG A 130 -18.80 -11.93 20.59
CA ARG A 130 -18.38 -12.83 21.70
C ARG A 130 -16.90 -12.71 22.01
N SER A 131 -16.08 -12.54 20.99
CA SER A 131 -14.61 -12.49 21.11
C SER A 131 -14.11 -11.06 21.13
N THR A 132 -14.77 -10.14 20.42
CA THR A 132 -14.40 -8.72 20.32
C THR A 132 -15.62 -7.83 20.56
N PRO A 133 -16.18 -7.81 21.79
CA PRO A 133 -17.45 -7.12 22.09
C PRO A 133 -17.38 -5.59 21.93
N ASP A 134 -16.23 -4.97 22.21
CA ASP A 134 -15.96 -3.54 22.01
C ASP A 134 -14.75 -3.33 21.09
N TYR A 135 -14.92 -3.69 19.82
CA TYR A 135 -13.83 -3.64 18.85
C TYR A 135 -13.20 -2.24 18.68
N PRO A 136 -13.94 -1.12 18.66
CA PRO A 136 -13.32 0.21 18.56
C PRO A 136 -12.30 0.48 19.67
N SER A 137 -12.65 0.22 20.93
CA SER A 137 -11.71 0.38 22.06
C SER A 137 -10.53 -0.59 21.97
N LEU A 138 -10.79 -1.85 21.61
CA LEU A 138 -9.75 -2.87 21.44
C LEU A 138 -8.74 -2.47 20.35
N ALA A 139 -9.24 -2.01 19.21
CA ALA A 139 -8.45 -1.60 18.06
C ALA A 139 -7.65 -0.32 18.34
N GLN A 140 -8.17 0.60 19.17
CA GLN A 140 -7.44 1.78 19.65
C GLN A 140 -6.28 1.40 20.57
N GLY A 141 -6.41 0.34 21.36
CA GLY A 141 -5.33 -0.21 22.19
C GLY A 141 -4.11 -0.72 21.41
N ALA A 142 -4.23 -0.88 20.09
CA ALA A 142 -3.13 -1.27 19.20
C ALA A 142 -2.37 -0.06 18.57
N ILE A 143 -2.70 1.16 18.98
CA ILE A 143 -1.93 2.36 18.65
C ILE A 143 -0.82 2.51 19.68
N HIS A 144 0.43 2.42 19.24
CA HIS A 144 1.60 2.46 20.11
C HIS A 144 2.36 3.78 19.92
N PRO A 145 2.71 4.49 21.00
CA PRO A 145 3.58 5.65 20.89
C PRO A 145 4.99 5.24 20.48
N LEU A 146 5.63 6.09 19.69
CA LEU A 146 7.05 6.05 19.35
C LEU A 146 7.75 7.26 19.99
N ASP A 147 9.08 7.31 19.87
CA ASP A 147 9.83 8.49 20.27
C ASP A 147 9.41 9.75 19.48
N ALA A 148 9.73 10.92 20.04
CA ALA A 148 9.46 12.23 19.44
C ALA A 148 7.99 12.46 19.04
N ASP A 149 7.06 12.02 19.89
CA ASP A 149 5.61 12.15 19.68
C ASP A 149 5.08 11.43 18.41
N GLY A 150 5.86 10.50 17.87
CA GLY A 150 5.39 9.59 16.83
C GLY A 150 4.42 8.53 17.37
N GLN A 151 3.72 7.85 16.47
CA GLN A 151 2.86 6.71 16.81
C GLN A 151 2.77 5.74 15.64
N VAL A 152 2.48 4.48 15.95
CA VAL A 152 2.37 3.40 14.97
C VAL A 152 1.19 2.50 15.29
N PHE A 153 0.55 1.99 14.24
CA PHE A 153 -0.52 1.04 14.30
C PHE A 153 -0.28 -0.04 13.24
N ALA A 154 -0.62 -1.29 13.57
CA ALA A 154 -0.69 -2.37 12.59
C ALA A 154 -1.90 -3.28 12.85
N GLY A 155 -2.64 -3.61 11.81
CA GLY A 155 -3.76 -4.57 11.87
C GLY A 155 -4.85 -4.27 10.86
N GLN A 156 -5.95 -5.01 10.97
CA GLN A 156 -7.04 -4.92 10.00
C GLN A 156 -7.77 -3.57 10.08
N ARG A 157 -8.01 -2.94 8.94
CA ARG A 157 -8.88 -1.76 8.78
C ARG A 157 -9.73 -1.91 7.53
N GLU A 158 -10.89 -1.27 7.52
CA GLU A 158 -11.67 -1.12 6.29
C GLU A 158 -10.84 -0.34 5.27
N GLU A 159 -10.89 -0.74 3.99
CA GLU A 159 -10.14 -0.06 2.94
C GLU A 159 -10.66 1.37 2.75
N GLY A 160 -9.73 2.34 2.67
CA GLY A 160 -10.04 3.74 2.41
C GLY A 160 -10.12 4.07 0.91
N PHE A 161 -9.66 3.16 0.05
CA PHE A 161 -9.68 3.34 -1.40
C PHE A 161 -11.02 2.90 -2.01
N TYR A 162 -11.86 3.89 -2.31
CA TYR A 162 -13.14 3.68 -2.97
C TYR A 162 -12.97 3.44 -4.47
N VAL A 163 -13.22 2.22 -4.94
CA VAL A 163 -13.06 1.86 -6.35
C VAL A 163 -14.02 0.75 -6.79
N ASP A 164 -14.56 0.88 -8.01
CA ASP A 164 -15.40 -0.14 -8.65
C ASP A 164 -14.52 -1.15 -9.42
N ILE A 165 -13.72 -1.90 -8.67
CA ILE A 165 -12.81 -2.94 -9.18
C ILE A 165 -13.59 -3.96 -9.99
N ALA A 166 -14.77 -4.37 -9.50
CA ALA A 166 -15.59 -5.36 -10.19
C ALA A 166 -15.99 -4.89 -11.60
N SER A 167 -16.35 -3.62 -11.77
CA SER A 167 -16.73 -3.07 -13.07
C SER A 167 -15.53 -2.86 -13.99
N ILE A 168 -14.47 -2.18 -13.53
CA ILE A 168 -13.34 -1.85 -14.41
C ILE A 168 -12.61 -3.12 -14.90
N PHE A 169 -12.53 -4.17 -14.07
CA PHE A 169 -11.91 -5.43 -14.47
C PHE A 169 -12.87 -6.40 -15.17
N ASP A 170 -14.17 -6.07 -15.27
CA ASP A 170 -15.09 -6.68 -16.23
C ASP A 170 -15.01 -5.92 -17.57
N LEU A 171 -13.96 -6.23 -18.33
CA LEU A 171 -13.69 -5.68 -19.67
C LEU A 171 -13.71 -4.14 -19.73
N GLY A 172 -13.16 -3.44 -18.73
CA GLY A 172 -13.06 -1.98 -18.77
C GLY A 172 -14.39 -1.26 -18.54
N GLY A 173 -15.37 -1.92 -17.91
CA GLY A 173 -16.67 -1.32 -17.59
C GLY A 173 -16.55 -0.13 -16.64
N LEU A 174 -17.06 1.02 -17.05
CA LEU A 174 -17.11 2.26 -16.29
C LEU A 174 -18.55 2.61 -15.95
N ARG A 175 -18.93 2.51 -14.68
CA ARG A 175 -20.21 3.05 -14.17
C ARG A 175 -20.08 4.55 -13.88
N PRO A 176 -21.10 5.38 -14.19
CA PRO A 176 -22.39 5.05 -14.82
C PRO A 176 -22.35 5.01 -16.36
N PHE A 177 -21.18 5.09 -16.99
CA PHE A 177 -21.00 5.17 -18.44
C PHE A 177 -21.20 3.85 -19.22
N ASN A 178 -21.70 2.79 -18.58
CA ASN A 178 -21.84 1.46 -19.19
C ASN A 178 -22.70 1.41 -20.46
N GLN A 179 -23.59 2.38 -20.66
CA GLN A 179 -24.38 2.50 -21.90
C GLN A 179 -23.53 2.90 -23.12
N ALA A 180 -22.40 3.58 -22.90
CA ALA A 180 -21.48 3.99 -23.95
C ALA A 180 -20.43 2.91 -24.28
N HIS A 181 -20.38 1.84 -23.50
CA HIS A 181 -19.46 0.72 -23.72
C HIS A 181 -19.88 -0.10 -24.96
N ALA A 182 -18.92 -0.71 -25.65
CA ALA A 182 -19.11 -1.48 -26.89
C ALA A 182 -19.98 -2.73 -26.68
N ILE A 183 -20.01 -3.23 -25.45
CA ILE A 183 -20.99 -4.21 -24.96
C ILE A 183 -21.83 -3.47 -23.90
N PRO A 184 -22.93 -2.81 -24.30
CA PRO A 184 -23.64 -1.92 -23.40
C PRO A 184 -24.40 -2.71 -22.32
N LEU A 185 -24.32 -2.21 -21.09
CA LEU A 185 -25.11 -2.67 -19.94
C LEU A 185 -26.01 -1.53 -19.42
N PRO A 186 -27.06 -1.83 -18.63
CA PRO A 186 -27.84 -0.82 -17.92
C PRO A 186 -26.96 0.23 -17.22
N GLU A 187 -27.46 1.46 -17.15
CA GLU A 187 -26.83 2.49 -16.32
C GLU A 187 -27.03 2.12 -14.86
N GLU A 188 -25.94 2.15 -14.09
CA GLU A 188 -25.90 1.78 -12.68
C GLU A 188 -24.93 2.72 -11.96
N ASP A 189 -25.21 3.00 -10.69
CA ASP A 189 -24.29 3.76 -9.83
C ASP A 189 -22.98 2.97 -9.61
N GLY A 190 -21.87 3.68 -9.47
CA GLY A 190 -20.59 3.07 -9.10
C GLY A 190 -20.69 2.33 -7.77
N ILE A 191 -20.10 1.14 -7.71
CA ILE A 191 -20.10 0.29 -6.52
C ILE A 191 -18.72 0.31 -5.90
N ASP A 192 -18.64 0.72 -4.63
CA ASP A 192 -17.43 0.48 -3.84
C ASP A 192 -17.28 -1.03 -3.61
N THR A 193 -16.32 -1.63 -4.31
CA THR A 193 -16.11 -3.08 -4.27
C THR A 193 -15.50 -3.52 -2.94
N PHE A 194 -14.85 -2.61 -2.21
CA PHE A 194 -14.22 -2.91 -0.92
C PHE A 194 -15.15 -2.72 0.28
N ALA A 195 -16.33 -2.13 0.10
CA ALA A 195 -17.28 -1.91 1.18
C ALA A 195 -17.56 -3.19 1.98
N GLY A 196 -17.28 -3.17 3.28
CA GLY A 196 -17.46 -4.32 4.18
C GLY A 196 -16.31 -5.34 4.19
N TYR A 197 -15.21 -5.07 3.46
CA TYR A 197 -13.97 -5.85 3.51
C TYR A 197 -12.85 -5.05 4.19
N ASN A 198 -11.93 -5.76 4.82
CA ASN A 198 -10.73 -5.18 5.41
C ASN A 198 -9.50 -5.36 4.51
N VAL A 199 -8.44 -4.65 4.87
CA VAL A 199 -7.05 -4.84 4.47
C VAL A 199 -6.17 -4.91 5.71
N GLN A 200 -4.91 -5.35 5.56
CA GLN A 200 -3.90 -5.18 6.60
C GLN A 200 -3.24 -3.81 6.46
N SER A 201 -3.43 -2.92 7.42
CA SER A 201 -2.82 -1.59 7.41
C SER A 201 -1.64 -1.51 8.35
N ILE A 202 -0.53 -0.95 7.87
CA ILE A 202 0.55 -0.41 8.69
C ILE A 202 0.45 1.11 8.60
N ALA A 203 0.14 1.77 9.71
CA ALA A 203 0.05 3.22 9.78
C ALA A 203 1.14 3.76 10.72
N LEU A 204 1.91 4.73 10.24
CA LEU A 204 3.03 5.35 10.94
C LEU A 204 2.86 6.87 10.88
N GLN A 205 2.77 7.51 12.03
CA GLN A 205 2.83 8.96 12.15
C GLN A 205 4.16 9.36 12.77
N VAL A 206 4.94 10.18 12.08
CA VAL A 206 6.28 10.60 12.49
C VAL A 206 6.44 12.12 12.36
N PRO A 207 7.27 12.77 13.20
CA PRO A 207 7.56 14.19 13.04
C PRO A 207 8.07 14.52 11.64
N LYS A 208 7.67 15.69 11.10
CA LYS A 208 8.18 16.17 9.80
C LYS A 208 9.71 16.18 9.76
N SER A 209 10.38 16.52 10.87
CA SER A 209 11.85 16.54 10.98
C SER A 209 12.53 15.18 10.78
N GLU A 210 11.80 14.07 10.87
CA GLU A 210 12.35 12.73 10.67
C GLU A 210 12.39 12.30 9.20
N VAL A 211 11.62 12.98 8.33
CA VAL A 211 11.35 12.58 6.94
C VAL A 211 11.50 13.72 5.92
N VAL A 212 11.43 14.98 6.33
CA VAL A 212 11.61 16.18 5.48
C VAL A 212 13.05 16.69 5.60
N SER A 213 13.63 17.09 4.47
CA SER A 213 14.98 17.67 4.36
C SER A 213 14.88 19.17 4.01
N ASP A 214 15.74 19.67 3.12
CA ASP A 214 15.71 21.05 2.64
C ASP A 214 14.44 21.36 1.80
N ASP A 215 13.95 20.38 1.03
CA ASP A 215 12.72 20.46 0.24
C ASP A 215 11.50 19.96 1.06
N PRO A 216 10.38 20.71 1.12
CA PRO A 216 9.16 20.25 1.79
C PRO A 216 8.42 19.11 1.07
N VAL A 217 8.77 18.81 -0.18
CA VAL A 217 8.17 17.72 -0.97
C VAL A 217 8.93 16.43 -0.72
N ILE A 218 8.19 15.39 -0.30
CA ILE A 218 8.71 14.04 -0.16
C ILE A 218 8.04 13.09 -1.16
N GLY A 219 8.76 12.06 -1.59
CA GLY A 219 8.23 10.91 -2.31
C GLY A 219 8.07 9.72 -1.38
N VAL A 220 6.93 9.03 -1.46
CA VAL A 220 6.58 7.91 -0.59
C VAL A 220 6.11 6.72 -1.41
N TRP A 221 6.63 5.53 -1.09
CA TRP A 221 6.14 4.27 -1.62
C TRP A 221 6.34 3.17 -0.58
N ALA A 222 5.62 2.07 -0.73
CA ALA A 222 5.77 0.90 0.12
C ALA A 222 6.29 -0.28 -0.68
N THR A 223 6.98 -1.20 0.01
CA THR A 223 7.50 -2.43 -0.57
C THR A 223 7.19 -3.62 0.33
N ALA A 224 7.14 -4.80 -0.27
CA ALA A 224 7.21 -6.06 0.44
C ALA A 224 8.29 -6.94 -0.17
N SER A 225 9.12 -7.51 0.71
CA SER A 225 10.28 -8.30 0.33
C SER A 225 10.24 -9.69 0.96
N ARG A 226 10.69 -10.70 0.20
CA ARG A 226 10.78 -12.12 0.62
C ARG A 226 12.22 -12.55 0.72
N PHE A 227 12.51 -13.55 1.55
CA PHE A 227 13.79 -14.23 1.46
C PHE A 227 13.97 -14.87 0.08
N GLN A 228 15.17 -14.73 -0.49
CA GLN A 228 15.49 -15.24 -1.82
C GLN A 228 15.26 -16.76 -1.96
N THR A 229 15.46 -17.53 -0.88
CA THR A 229 15.25 -18.98 -0.86
C THR A 229 14.25 -19.37 0.22
N GLN A 230 13.21 -20.09 -0.18
CA GLN A 230 12.25 -20.75 0.70
C GLN A 230 12.27 -22.27 0.45
N VAL A 231 12.38 -23.05 1.52
CA VAL A 231 12.33 -24.52 1.48
C VAL A 231 11.19 -25.01 2.36
N LEU A 232 10.17 -25.62 1.75
CA LEU A 232 9.06 -26.22 2.49
C LEU A 232 9.52 -27.47 3.24
N GLN A 233 9.17 -27.57 4.52
CA GLN A 233 9.51 -28.73 5.34
C GLN A 233 8.43 -29.82 5.22
N ALA A 234 8.86 -31.05 4.98
CA ALA A 234 7.96 -32.18 4.75
C ALA A 234 7.19 -32.63 6.00
N ASP A 235 7.64 -32.23 7.19
CA ASP A 235 7.01 -32.54 8.48
C ASP A 235 5.86 -31.59 8.84
N GLY A 236 5.58 -30.60 7.98
CA GLY A 236 4.52 -29.62 8.20
C GLY A 236 4.89 -28.50 9.18
N SER A 237 6.16 -28.40 9.60
CA SER A 237 6.65 -27.30 10.45
C SER A 237 6.76 -25.94 9.76
N GLY A 238 6.31 -25.86 8.49
CA GLY A 238 6.31 -24.63 7.69
C GLY A 238 7.44 -24.59 6.67
N SER A 239 8.11 -23.46 6.57
CA SER A 239 9.20 -23.21 5.61
C SER A 239 10.47 -22.74 6.31
N MET A 240 11.63 -23.11 5.73
CA MET A 240 12.92 -22.52 6.08
C MET A 240 13.27 -21.45 5.05
N ASN A 241 13.56 -20.26 5.53
CA ASN A 241 13.88 -19.10 4.71
C ASN A 241 15.35 -18.72 4.85
N SER A 242 16.01 -18.35 3.75
CA SER A 242 17.44 -17.99 3.76
C SER A 242 17.83 -17.09 2.58
N GLY A 243 19.02 -16.49 2.69
CA GLY A 243 19.53 -15.54 1.70
C GLY A 243 19.11 -14.09 1.99
N PRO A 244 19.46 -13.15 1.10
CA PRO A 244 19.00 -11.77 1.21
C PRO A 244 17.49 -11.66 0.97
N PHE A 245 16.91 -10.54 1.38
CA PHE A 245 15.58 -10.14 0.96
C PHE A 245 15.58 -9.73 -0.52
N VAL A 246 14.48 -10.01 -1.20
CA VAL A 246 14.20 -9.64 -2.60
C VAL A 246 12.82 -9.02 -2.64
N GLN A 247 12.71 -7.81 -3.18
CA GLN A 247 11.44 -7.13 -3.37
C GLN A 247 10.55 -7.93 -4.32
N VAL A 248 9.31 -8.17 -3.90
CA VAL A 248 8.29 -8.91 -4.67
C VAL A 248 7.03 -8.10 -4.92
N SER A 249 6.87 -6.97 -4.22
CA SER A 249 5.79 -6.02 -4.41
C SER A 249 6.29 -4.60 -4.13
N ARG A 250 5.75 -3.64 -4.87
CA ARG A 250 5.84 -2.21 -4.55
C ARG A 250 4.57 -1.48 -4.98
N LEU A 251 4.29 -0.37 -4.32
CA LEU A 251 3.25 0.55 -4.75
C LEU A 251 3.54 1.99 -4.28
N GLY A 252 3.28 2.96 -5.14
CA GLY A 252 3.22 4.38 -4.81
C GLY A 252 1.81 4.93 -5.03
N ASN A 253 1.58 5.45 -6.24
CA ASN A 253 0.29 5.98 -6.66
C ASN A 253 -0.73 4.85 -6.89
N PRO A 254 -2.00 5.09 -6.55
CA PRO A 254 -3.05 4.12 -6.78
C PRO A 254 -3.23 3.86 -8.28
N LEU A 255 -3.54 2.61 -8.60
CA LEU A 255 -3.91 2.12 -9.93
C LEU A 255 -2.80 2.16 -11.01
N VAL A 256 -1.58 2.59 -10.71
CA VAL A 256 -0.48 2.53 -11.70
C VAL A 256 -0.17 1.06 -12.04
N ASN A 257 0.05 0.21 -11.03
CA ASN A 257 0.27 -1.23 -11.24
C ASN A 257 -0.97 -1.94 -11.85
N GLU A 258 -2.16 -1.42 -11.58
CA GLU A 258 -3.44 -2.06 -11.89
C GLU A 258 -3.86 -1.84 -13.35
N VAL A 259 -3.85 -0.59 -13.82
CA VAL A 259 -4.42 -0.17 -15.11
C VAL A 259 -3.44 0.56 -16.05
N VAL A 260 -2.27 0.99 -15.56
CA VAL A 260 -1.22 1.61 -16.38
C VAL A 260 -0.19 0.55 -16.83
N ILE A 261 0.27 -0.28 -15.89
CA ILE A 261 1.24 -1.35 -16.16
C ILE A 261 0.56 -2.56 -16.82
N PRO A 262 1.00 -3.01 -18.00
CA PRO A 262 0.46 -4.21 -18.66
C PRO A 262 0.60 -5.45 -17.78
N LEU A 263 -0.37 -6.36 -17.85
CA LEU A 263 -0.40 -7.60 -17.05
C LEU A 263 0.91 -8.40 -17.12
N GLY A 264 1.52 -8.51 -18.31
CA GLY A 264 2.77 -9.25 -18.51
C GLY A 264 4.01 -8.62 -17.86
N LEU A 265 3.91 -7.37 -17.40
CA LEU A 265 4.99 -6.60 -16.79
C LEU A 265 4.80 -6.37 -15.29
N LYS A 266 3.67 -6.79 -14.70
CA LYS A 266 3.36 -6.52 -13.28
C LYS A 266 4.43 -7.05 -12.34
N ASP A 267 4.90 -8.29 -12.51
CA ASP A 267 5.96 -8.86 -11.66
C ASP A 267 7.29 -8.11 -11.83
N ALA A 268 7.60 -7.65 -13.04
CA ALA A 268 8.80 -6.85 -13.29
C ALA A 268 8.68 -5.48 -12.61
N PHE A 269 7.55 -4.80 -12.74
CA PHE A 269 7.26 -3.54 -12.04
C PHE A 269 7.35 -3.70 -10.53
N ASN A 270 6.75 -4.75 -9.97
CA ASN A 270 6.75 -5.05 -8.54
C ASN A 270 8.15 -5.30 -7.96
N SER A 271 9.12 -5.75 -8.77
CA SER A 271 10.51 -6.00 -8.34
C SER A 271 11.46 -4.83 -8.60
N LEU A 272 10.97 -3.76 -9.24
CA LEU A 272 11.78 -2.61 -9.63
C LEU A 272 11.88 -1.59 -8.49
N GLU A 273 13.05 -0.98 -8.32
CA GLU A 273 13.22 0.18 -7.44
C GLU A 273 12.86 1.48 -8.22
N PRO A 274 12.23 2.49 -7.58
CA PRO A 274 11.78 3.71 -8.27
C PRO A 274 12.89 4.45 -9.05
N VAL A 275 14.13 4.48 -8.55
CA VAL A 275 15.29 5.03 -9.26
C VAL A 275 15.49 4.42 -10.67
N ASN A 276 15.02 3.20 -10.91
CA ASN A 276 15.16 2.53 -12.19
C ASN A 276 13.95 2.74 -13.11
N ASP A 277 12.91 3.46 -12.68
CA ASP A 277 11.68 3.67 -13.46
C ASP A 277 11.96 4.39 -14.77
N ALA A 278 12.63 5.54 -14.71
CA ALA A 278 12.97 6.32 -15.90
C ALA A 278 13.88 5.60 -16.91
N ALA A 279 14.53 4.49 -16.54
CA ALA A 279 15.36 3.69 -17.46
C ALA A 279 14.65 2.39 -17.93
N THR A 280 13.86 1.79 -17.04
CA THR A 280 13.23 0.48 -17.24
C THR A 280 11.87 0.62 -17.89
N LEU A 281 11.09 1.59 -17.38
CA LEU A 281 9.86 2.02 -18.01
C LEU A 281 10.14 2.75 -19.32
N THR A 282 11.40 2.99 -19.72
CA THR A 282 11.77 3.52 -21.06
C THR A 282 12.29 2.49 -22.08
N GLY A 283 12.62 1.26 -21.67
CA GLY A 283 13.43 0.42 -22.56
C GLY A 283 13.81 -1.01 -22.19
N ALA A 284 13.15 -1.69 -21.23
CA ALA A 284 13.55 -3.07 -20.91
C ALA A 284 12.39 -4.07 -20.77
N ALA A 285 11.30 -3.88 -21.51
CA ALA A 285 10.39 -4.93 -21.98
C ALA A 285 9.22 -4.24 -22.70
N ALA A 286 9.54 -3.61 -23.84
CA ALA A 286 8.51 -3.21 -24.78
C ALA A 286 7.58 -4.42 -25.03
N PRO A 287 6.25 -4.33 -24.77
CA PRO A 287 5.31 -5.17 -25.48
C PRO A 287 5.64 -5.06 -26.99
N PRO A 288 5.34 -6.07 -27.83
CA PRO A 288 5.73 -6.12 -29.25
C PRO A 288 5.27 -4.93 -30.14
N TYR A 289 4.72 -3.86 -29.56
CA TYR A 289 4.22 -2.66 -30.20
C TYR A 289 4.90 -1.34 -29.76
N SER A 290 5.91 -1.32 -28.88
CA SER A 290 6.62 -0.05 -28.54
C SER A 290 8.02 0.05 -29.15
N THR A 291 8.31 1.22 -29.73
CA THR A 291 9.64 1.64 -30.18
C THR A 291 10.46 2.25 -29.05
N GLU A 292 11.77 2.03 -29.09
CA GLU A 292 12.77 2.38 -28.08
C GLU A 292 12.88 3.91 -27.84
N GLY A 293 12.73 4.40 -26.60
CA GLY A 293 13.17 5.74 -26.19
C GLY A 293 12.31 6.62 -25.27
N ASP A 294 11.05 6.30 -24.98
CA ASP A 294 10.13 7.11 -24.14
C ASP A 294 9.70 6.32 -22.92
N ILE A 295 9.10 6.89 -21.85
CA ILE A 295 8.54 6.14 -20.69
C ILE A 295 7.17 5.57 -21.15
N PRO A 296 7.04 4.54 -22.01
CA PRO A 296 5.84 4.40 -22.82
C PRO A 296 4.65 4.02 -21.95
N LEU A 297 4.86 3.37 -20.80
CA LEU A 297 3.74 2.90 -19.98
C LEU A 297 2.94 4.05 -19.36
N VAL A 298 3.58 5.15 -18.97
CA VAL A 298 2.88 6.33 -18.41
C VAL A 298 2.55 7.36 -19.50
N GLN A 299 3.44 7.55 -20.48
CA GLN A 299 3.19 8.51 -21.58
C GLN A 299 2.21 7.99 -22.63
N ASP A 300 2.00 6.68 -22.71
CA ASP A 300 1.04 6.01 -23.60
C ASP A 300 0.35 4.84 -22.85
N PRO A 301 -0.51 5.14 -21.85
CA PRO A 301 -1.09 4.12 -21.01
C PRO A 301 -2.06 3.24 -21.79
N ILE A 302 -1.94 1.92 -21.61
CA ILE A 302 -2.78 0.93 -22.31
C ILE A 302 -4.29 1.14 -22.09
N LEU A 303 -4.67 1.73 -20.94
CA LEU A 303 -6.05 2.09 -20.67
C LEU A 303 -6.63 3.09 -21.70
N GLY A 304 -5.82 4.03 -22.20
CA GLY A 304 -6.24 4.98 -23.24
C GLY A 304 -6.70 4.26 -24.51
N PHE A 305 -5.90 3.32 -24.99
CA PHE A 305 -6.27 2.45 -26.12
C PHE A 305 -7.60 1.72 -25.87
N TYR A 306 -7.77 1.12 -24.69
CA TYR A 306 -9.01 0.41 -24.37
C TYR A 306 -10.22 1.34 -24.27
N ILE A 307 -10.08 2.56 -23.73
CA ILE A 307 -11.15 3.55 -23.74
C ILE A 307 -11.59 3.86 -25.17
N GLU A 308 -10.66 4.09 -26.10
CA GLU A 308 -11.01 4.33 -27.51
C GLU A 308 -11.73 3.14 -28.15
N GLN A 309 -11.25 1.92 -27.93
CA GLN A 309 -11.84 0.72 -28.53
C GLN A 309 -13.20 0.36 -27.92
N LEU A 310 -13.35 0.54 -26.61
CA LEU A 310 -14.53 0.12 -25.87
C LEU A 310 -15.61 1.20 -25.83
N TYR A 311 -15.27 2.48 -25.94
CA TYR A 311 -16.25 3.57 -25.83
C TYR A 311 -16.37 4.41 -27.11
N GLY A 312 -15.45 4.26 -28.08
CA GLY A 312 -15.44 5.10 -29.27
C GLY A 312 -15.14 6.57 -28.97
N ILE A 313 -14.53 6.86 -27.82
CA ILE A 313 -14.14 8.19 -27.36
C ILE A 313 -12.65 8.38 -27.66
N GLU A 314 -12.29 9.40 -28.43
CA GLU A 314 -10.90 9.76 -28.69
C GLU A 314 -10.20 10.20 -27.39
N THR A 315 -9.05 9.61 -27.10
CA THR A 315 -8.23 9.98 -25.95
C THR A 315 -7.12 10.94 -26.38
N PRO A 316 -6.59 11.81 -25.48
CA PRO A 316 -5.46 12.66 -25.83
C PRO A 316 -4.27 11.82 -26.30
N PRO A 317 -3.62 12.18 -27.43
CA PRO A 317 -2.53 11.38 -27.99
C PRO A 317 -1.29 11.41 -27.09
N ALA A 318 -0.50 10.34 -27.14
CA ALA A 318 0.84 10.31 -26.57
C ALA A 318 1.79 11.31 -27.27
N PRO A 319 2.83 11.82 -26.58
CA PRO A 319 3.16 11.54 -25.18
C PRO A 319 2.29 12.31 -24.18
N ARG A 320 1.82 11.62 -23.15
CA ARG A 320 1.02 12.16 -22.03
C ARG A 320 1.92 12.70 -20.90
N ASP A 321 2.56 13.84 -21.17
CA ASP A 321 3.42 14.51 -20.18
C ASP A 321 2.64 15.03 -18.95
N ASP A 322 1.33 15.19 -19.08
CA ASP A 322 0.41 15.44 -17.98
C ASP A 322 0.36 14.25 -17.01
N LEU A 323 0.34 13.01 -17.52
CA LEU A 323 0.39 11.81 -16.68
C LEU A 323 1.77 11.60 -16.05
N VAL A 324 2.85 11.98 -16.75
CA VAL A 324 4.19 12.02 -16.15
C VAL A 324 4.23 13.00 -14.97
N SER A 325 3.61 14.17 -15.13
CA SER A 325 3.51 15.16 -14.05
C SER A 325 2.71 14.62 -12.86
N ILE A 326 1.61 13.91 -13.11
CA ILE A 326 0.76 13.35 -12.04
C ILE A 326 1.44 12.19 -11.31
N PHE A 327 2.00 11.23 -12.04
CA PHE A 327 2.45 9.95 -11.46
C PHE A 327 3.95 9.86 -11.17
N LEU A 328 4.80 10.67 -11.81
CA LEU A 328 6.26 10.48 -11.75
C LEU A 328 7.03 11.68 -11.20
N THR A 329 6.68 12.90 -11.58
CA THR A 329 7.46 14.09 -11.20
C THR A 329 6.79 15.00 -10.18
N GLY A 330 5.47 14.90 -10.01
CA GLY A 330 4.68 15.89 -9.31
C GLY A 330 4.31 17.08 -10.20
N ILE A 331 3.30 17.84 -9.76
CA ILE A 331 2.74 19.00 -10.44
C ILE A 331 3.54 20.25 -10.03
N PRO A 332 4.05 21.05 -10.99
CA PRO A 332 4.81 22.26 -10.71
C PRO A 332 4.06 23.23 -9.78
N GLY A 333 4.73 23.66 -8.71
CA GLY A 333 4.16 24.57 -7.71
C GLY A 333 3.15 23.93 -6.75
N VAL A 334 2.91 22.61 -6.86
CA VAL A 334 2.05 21.86 -5.95
C VAL A 334 2.87 20.84 -5.16
N ASN A 335 3.41 19.81 -5.82
CA ASN A 335 4.13 18.70 -5.19
C ASN A 335 5.29 18.16 -6.06
N MET A 336 5.82 18.99 -6.95
CA MET A 336 7.07 18.69 -7.67
C MET A 336 8.25 19.13 -6.80
N PRO A 337 9.22 18.24 -6.48
CA PRO A 337 10.42 18.62 -5.74
C PRO A 337 11.37 19.49 -6.59
N GLU A 338 12.26 20.23 -5.94
CA GLU A 338 13.23 21.15 -6.55
C GLU A 338 14.16 20.41 -7.52
N THR A 339 14.63 19.23 -7.11
CA THR A 339 15.30 18.25 -7.97
C THR A 339 14.33 17.09 -8.14
N VAL A 340 14.16 16.59 -9.36
CA VAL A 340 13.25 15.47 -9.60
C VAL A 340 13.78 14.49 -10.62
N GLN A 341 13.87 13.24 -10.19
CA GLN A 341 13.94 12.07 -11.04
C GLN A 341 12.51 11.51 -11.24
N PRO A 342 12.03 11.35 -12.49
CA PRO A 342 10.73 10.75 -12.75
C PRO A 342 10.69 9.31 -12.23
N ALA A 343 9.81 9.04 -11.27
CA ALA A 343 9.68 7.73 -10.65
C ALA A 343 8.32 7.56 -9.97
N GLU A 344 7.79 6.34 -10.01
CA GLU A 344 6.47 5.99 -9.50
C GLU A 344 6.51 5.96 -7.96
N MET A 345 5.99 7.04 -7.37
CA MET A 345 5.83 7.21 -5.92
C MET A 345 4.81 8.31 -5.62
N LEU A 346 4.17 8.26 -4.46
CA LEU A 346 3.24 9.29 -4.02
C LEU A 346 4.01 10.53 -3.55
N ARG A 347 3.77 11.69 -4.18
CA ARG A 347 4.45 12.95 -3.84
C ARG A 347 3.60 13.79 -2.88
N LEU A 348 4.12 14.06 -1.69
CA LEU A 348 3.47 14.88 -0.66
C LEU A 348 4.26 16.18 -0.43
N ASN A 349 3.62 17.33 -0.62
CA ASN A 349 4.15 18.61 -0.14
C ASN A 349 3.72 18.84 1.31
N THR A 350 4.66 18.66 2.24
CA THR A 350 4.41 18.75 3.69
C THR A 350 4.23 20.18 4.21
N SER A 351 4.47 21.20 3.37
CA SER A 351 4.25 22.61 3.70
C SER A 351 2.81 23.07 3.47
N VAL A 352 2.00 22.28 2.75
CA VAL A 352 0.57 22.57 2.55
C VAL A 352 -0.17 22.28 3.85
N GLU A 353 -0.91 23.27 4.35
CA GLU A 353 -1.75 23.09 5.53
C GLU A 353 -2.89 22.10 5.22
N PRO A 354 -3.17 21.14 6.12
CA PRO A 354 -4.20 20.14 5.87
C PRO A 354 -5.60 20.75 6.03
N THR A 355 -6.52 20.37 5.15
CA THR A 355 -7.94 20.75 5.25
C THR A 355 -8.56 20.19 6.54
N PRO A 356 -9.23 21.01 7.37
CA PRO A 356 -9.95 20.54 8.57
C PRO A 356 -10.90 19.38 8.26
N PHE A 357 -11.05 18.42 9.18
CA PHE A 357 -11.82 17.19 8.94
C PHE A 357 -13.28 17.44 8.50
N ASP A 358 -13.92 18.49 9.01
CA ASP A 358 -15.30 18.86 8.68
C ASP A 358 -15.44 19.61 7.33
N GLU A 359 -14.32 20.01 6.73
CA GLU A 359 -14.23 20.69 5.44
C GLU A 359 -13.67 19.79 4.32
N GLN A 360 -13.27 18.55 4.64
CA GLN A 360 -12.70 17.63 3.65
C GLN A 360 -13.74 17.15 2.63
N ASP A 361 -13.41 17.24 1.35
CA ASP A 361 -14.16 16.64 0.24
C ASP A 361 -13.36 15.45 -0.33
N ARG A 362 -14.03 14.33 -0.55
CA ARG A 362 -13.43 13.10 -1.10
C ARG A 362 -12.88 13.26 -2.52
N LEU A 363 -13.29 14.29 -3.25
CA LEU A 363 -12.79 14.66 -4.57
C LEU A 363 -11.61 15.65 -4.49
N GLY A 364 -11.28 16.15 -3.29
CA GLY A 364 -10.20 17.12 -3.09
C GLY A 364 -10.47 18.50 -3.70
N LEU A 365 -11.76 18.89 -3.85
CA LEU A 365 -12.21 20.14 -4.49
C LEU A 365 -12.78 21.15 -3.51
#